data_AF-A0A537AB23-F1
#
_entry.id   AF-A0A537AB23-F1
#
_cell.length_a   1.000
_cell.length_b   1.000
_cell.length_c   1.000
_cell.angle_alpha   90.00
_cell.angle_beta   90.00
_cell.angle_gamma   90.00
#
_symmetry.space_group_name_H-M   'P 1'
#
loop_
_entity.id
_entity.type
_entity.pdbx_description
1 polymer ?
#
loop_
_entity_poly.entity_id
_entity_poly.type
_entity_poly.pdbx_seq_one_letter_code
_entity_poly.pdbx_strand_id
1 'polypeptide(L)' 'MVFCSTLGALASFLIGILDPRVLNKAGPDWLWMGGRDDVIRNLYFKPNGSFRRYGRPALFVTFVAGSAAIAWMLHPLM' A
#
# COMPACT_ATOMS: atom_id res chain seq x y z
N MET A 1 4.82 -13.65 -8.91
CA MET A 1 3.55 -13.26 -8.26
C MET A 1 3.73 -12.11 -7.26
N VAL A 2 4.73 -12.15 -6.37
CA VAL A 2 5.05 -11.08 -5.40
C VAL A 2 5.20 -9.68 -6.01
N PHE A 3 5.83 -9.55 -7.19
CA PHE A 3 6.09 -8.27 -7.85
C PHE A 3 4.82 -7.54 -8.35
N CYS A 4 3.82 -8.29 -8.83
CA CYS A 4 2.54 -7.70 -9.26
C CYS A 4 1.72 -7.22 -8.05
N SER A 5 1.79 -7.95 -6.94
CA SER A 5 1.12 -7.59 -5.69
C SER A 5 1.72 -6.35 -5.04
N THR A 6 3.05 -6.16 -5.12
CA THR A 6 3.71 -4.94 -4.62
C THR A 6 3.42 -3.74 -5.51
N LEU A 7 3.43 -3.88 -6.84
CA LEU A 7 3.01 -2.82 -7.76
C LEU A 7 1.55 -2.42 -7.58
N GLY A 8 0.65 -3.39 -7.38
CA GLY A 8 -0.76 -3.11 -7.16
C GLY A 8 -1.05 -2.47 -5.81
N ALA A 9 -0.33 -2.88 -4.76
CA ALA A 9 -0.35 -2.19 -3.47
C ALA A 9 0.17 -0.75 -3.60
N LEU A 10 1.29 -0.54 -4.31
CA LEU A 10 1.88 0.77 -4.56
C LEU A 10 0.93 1.70 -5.33
N ALA A 11 0.28 1.20 -6.38
CA ALA A 11 -0.71 1.95 -7.16
C ALA A 11 -1.93 2.34 -6.31
N SER A 12 -2.46 1.40 -5.53
CA SER A 12 -3.59 1.65 -4.61
C SER A 12 -3.21 2.66 -3.51
N PHE A 13 -1.97 2.58 -3.03
CA PHE A 13 -1.42 3.51 -2.06
C PHE A 13 -1.27 4.92 -2.63
N LEU A 14 -0.75 5.07 -3.86
CA LEU A 14 -0.64 6.36 -4.54
C LEU A 14 -2.02 6.99 -4.81
N ILE A 15 -2.97 6.21 -5.32
CA ILE A 15 -4.35 6.67 -5.55
C ILE A 15 -4.99 7.11 -4.24
N GLY A 16 -4.84 6.31 -3.17
CA GLY A 16 -5.41 6.63 -1.86
C GLY A 16 -4.81 7.87 -1.19
N ILE A 17 -3.53 8.18 -1.46
CA ILE A 17 -2.85 9.37 -0.96
C ILE A 17 -3.21 10.62 -1.78
N LEU A 18 -3.21 10.51 -3.11
CA LEU A 18 -3.28 11.65 -4.03
C LEU A 18 -4.71 12.09 -4.36
N ASP A 19 -5.66 11.16 -4.43
CA ASP A 19 -7.05 11.49 -4.74
C ASP A 19 -7.99 11.23 -3.53
N PRO A 20 -8.49 12.28 -2.87
CA PRO A 20 -9.43 12.13 -1.77
C PRO A 20 -10.82 11.68 -2.22
N ARG A 21 -11.19 11.82 -3.50
CA ARG A 21 -12.55 11.60 -4.03
C ARG A 21 -12.81 10.15 -4.42
N VAL A 22 -11.76 9.33 -4.54
CA VAL A 22 -11.91 7.91 -4.87
C VAL A 22 -12.49 7.15 -3.67
N LEU A 23 -13.65 6.52 -3.88
CA LEU A 23 -14.36 5.72 -2.88
C LEU A 23 -13.60 4.41 -2.57
N ASN A 24 -13.11 3.72 -3.60
CA ASN A 24 -12.29 2.53 -3.46
C ASN A 24 -10.80 2.86 -3.60
N LYS A 25 -10.16 3.16 -2.47
CA LYS A 25 -8.74 3.50 -2.40
C LYS A 25 -7.83 2.27 -2.46
N ALA A 26 -8.37 1.09 -2.15
CA ALA A 26 -7.64 -0.17 -2.26
C ALA A 26 -7.51 -0.66 -3.70
N GLY A 27 -8.18 -0.03 -4.67
CA GLY A 27 -8.20 -0.52 -6.05
C GLY A 27 -9.00 -1.83 -6.20
N PRO A 28 -9.08 -2.37 -7.43
CA PRO A 28 -9.79 -3.62 -7.70
C PRO A 28 -9.14 -4.85 -7.03
N ASP A 29 -9.96 -5.85 -6.71
CA ASP A 29 -9.55 -7.04 -5.94
C ASP A 29 -8.41 -7.83 -6.61
N TRP A 30 -8.34 -7.86 -7.94
CA TRP A 30 -7.29 -8.56 -8.68
C TRP A 30 -5.88 -7.99 -8.49
N LEU A 31 -5.73 -6.78 -7.93
CA LEU A 31 -4.43 -6.22 -7.55
C LEU A 31 -3.84 -6.90 -6.32
N TRP A 32 -4.67 -7.55 -5.51
CA TRP A 32 -4.29 -8.18 -4.24
C TRP A 32 -4.23 -9.68 -4.40
N MET A 33 -3.18 -10.31 -3.87
CA MET A 33 -2.98 -11.75 -4.03
C MET A 33 -4.11 -12.55 -3.40
N GLY A 34 -4.61 -12.10 -2.24
CA GLY A 34 -5.80 -12.64 -1.58
C GLY A 34 -7.11 -11.91 -1.89
N GLY A 35 -7.14 -11.03 -2.89
CA GLY A 35 -8.33 -10.23 -3.19
C GLY A 35 -8.80 -9.40 -2.00
N ARG A 36 -10.07 -9.57 -1.60
CA ARG A 36 -10.61 -8.83 -0.44
C ARG A 36 -10.09 -9.31 0.91
N ASP A 37 -9.69 -10.57 0.97
CA ASP A 37 -9.27 -11.24 2.20
C ASP A 37 -7.75 -11.17 2.40
N ASP A 38 -7.05 -10.53 1.47
CA ASP A 38 -5.62 -10.29 1.54
C ASP A 38 -5.24 -9.59 2.86
N VAL A 39 -4.32 -10.20 3.61
CA VAL A 39 -3.89 -9.74 4.93
C VAL A 39 -3.22 -8.38 4.84
N ILE A 40 -2.42 -8.14 3.79
CA ILE A 40 -1.72 -6.87 3.58
C ILE A 40 -2.72 -5.78 3.21
N ARG A 41 -3.68 -6.06 2.33
CA ARG A 41 -4.79 -5.14 2.02
C ARG A 41 -5.54 -4.74 3.29
N ASN A 42 -5.87 -5.73 4.11
CA ASN A 42 -6.70 -5.56 5.30
C ASN A 42 -6.00 -4.81 6.44
N LEU A 43 -4.67 -4.69 6.45
CA LEU A 43 -3.94 -3.81 7.37
C LEU A 43 -4.31 -2.34 7.17
N TYR A 44 -4.40 -1.90 5.91
CA TYR A 44 -4.57 -0.48 5.57
C TYR A 44 -6.01 -0.12 5.20
N PHE A 45 -6.72 -1.04 4.56
CA PHE A 45 -8.04 -0.82 3.98
C PHE A 45 -9.12 -1.69 4.63
N LYS A 46 -10.35 -1.19 4.58
CA LYS A 46 -11.57 -1.94 4.91
C LYS A 46 -11.99 -2.80 3.71
N PRO A 47 -12.90 -3.78 3.89
CA PRO A 47 -13.38 -4.60 2.78
C PRO A 47 -13.98 -3.81 1.61
N ASN A 48 -14.60 -2.67 1.89
CA ASN A 48 -15.16 -1.74 0.90
C ASN A 48 -14.10 -0.86 0.19
N GLY A 49 -12.81 -1.04 0.47
CA GLY A 49 -11.72 -0.30 -0.15
C GLY A 49 -11.43 1.08 0.46
N SER A 50 -12.19 1.51 1.47
CA SER A 50 -11.89 2.75 2.21
C SER A 50 -10.77 2.54 3.24
N PHE A 51 -10.11 3.62 3.67
CA PHE A 51 -9.09 3.53 4.71
C PHE A 51 -9.67 3.12 6.06
N ARG A 52 -8.88 2.35 6.82
CA ARG A 52 -9.07 2.21 8.26
C ARG A 52 -8.66 3.48 9.00
N ARG A 53 -9.05 3.61 10.27
CA ARG A 53 -8.78 4.79 11.11
C ARG A 53 -7.32 5.24 11.07
N TYR A 54 -6.39 4.28 11.14
CA TYR A 54 -4.94 4.53 11.05
C TYR A 54 -4.32 3.98 9.75
N GLY A 55 -5.14 3.58 8.78
CA GLY A 55 -4.65 2.95 7.56
C GLY A 55 -3.78 3.88 6.71
N ARG A 56 -4.22 5.14 6.54
CA ARG A 56 -3.47 6.16 5.79
C ARG A 56 -2.13 6.53 6.44
N PRO A 57 -2.05 6.88 7.75
CA PRO A 57 -0.77 7.18 8.37
C PRO A 57 0.14 5.94 8.45
N ALA A 58 -0.39 4.73 8.71
CA ALA A 58 0.42 3.51 8.73
C ALA A 58 1.08 3.25 7.37
N LEU A 59 0.31 3.39 6.29
CA LEU A 59 0.79 3.24 4.91
C LEU A 59 1.87 4.27 4.57
N PHE A 60 1.72 5.52 5.01
CA PHE A 60 2.74 6.55 4.83
C PHE A 60 4.04 6.19 5.53
N VAL A 61 3.96 5.72 6.78
CA VAL A 61 5.13 5.25 7.55
C VAL A 61 5.81 4.07 6.87
N THR A 62 5.05 3.08 6.39
CA THR A 62 5.60 1.92 5.65
C THR A 62 6.38 2.37 4.42
N PHE A 63 5.88 3.37 3.69
CA PHE A 63 6.56 3.93 2.52
C PHE A 63 7.86 4.65 2.86
N VAL A 64 7.83 5.49 3.89
CA VAL A 64 9.00 6.25 4.35
C VAL A 64 10.07 5.28 4.87
N ALA A 65 9.69 4.34 5.73
CA ALA A 65 10.60 3.35 6.28
C ALA A 65 11.18 2.43 5.19
N GLY A 66 10.34 1.97 4.25
CA GLY A 66 10.80 1.15 3.12
C GLY A 66 11.79 1.89 2.22
N SER A 67 11.48 3.14 1.86
CA SER A 67 12.38 3.98 1.05
C SER A 67 13.69 4.27 1.78
N ALA A 68 13.64 4.56 3.08
CA ALA A 68 14.82 4.78 3.90
C ALA A 68 15.69 3.51 4.01
N ALA A 69 15.08 2.33 4.14
CA ALA A 69 15.81 1.06 4.16
C ALA A 69 16.51 0.80 2.80
N ILE A 70 15.84 1.06 1.68
CA ILE A 70 16.46 0.94 0.35
C ILE A 70 17.61 1.93 0.19
N ALA A 71 17.40 3.20 0.57
CA ALA A 71 18.45 4.23 0.53
C ALA A 71 19.65 3.85 1.40
N TRP A 72 19.41 3.22 2.55
CA TRP A 72 20.45 2.69 3.42
C TRP A 72 21.24 1.56 2.76
N MET A 73 20.56 0.60 2.11
CA MET A 73 21.23 -0.51 1.41
C MET A 73 22.05 -0.05 0.20
N LEU A 74 21.63 1.03 -0.46
CA LEU A 74 22.34 1.61 -1.61
C LEU A 74 23.42 2.62 -1.19
N HIS A 75 23.55 2.91 0.10
CA HIS A 75 24.51 3.88 0.58
C HIS A 75 25.93 3.34 0.41
N PRO A 76 26.84 4.08 -0.25
CA PRO A 76 28.18 3.60 -0.66
C PRO A 76 29.18 3.38 0.49
N LEU A 77 28.73 3.37 1.74
CA LEU A 77 29.55 3.03 2.92
C LEU A 77 29.34 1.58 3.39
N MET A 78 28.82 0.73 2.50
CA MET A 78 28.82 -0.73 2.60
C MET A 78 29.66 -1.33 1.47
#